data_AF-A0A849KCA6-F1
#
_entry.id   AF-A0A849KCA6-F1
#
_cell.length_a   1.000
_cell.length_b   1.000
_cell.length_c   1.000
_cell.angle_alpha   90.00
_cell.angle_beta   90.00
_cell.angle_gamma   90.00
#
_symmetry.space_group_name_H-M   'P 1'
#
loop_
_entity.id
_entity.type
_entity.pdbx_description
1 polymer ?
#
loop_
_entity_poly.entity_id
_entity_poly.type
_entity_poly.pdbx_seq_one_letter_code
_entity_poly.pdbx_strand_id
1 'polypeptide(L)'
;MTTMRFGGRTFSNGDLPSAVLSELSPRGVHGTSGRSRAYLRKDAARSWNRAIRQVRSETGLDLTVRGWNRSRAEQELFFFQRYRRGASSPFRDYRFYRGVKYGRVSGAAAAVPGFSNHGWGLAVDVNDFGGVGEFGNARRVKAYPILKTYGWTETEGRRVSEPWHLVYDPAADRAKGGGKPRVTKAPRRKPTRPPTIKRRSRQRAWVALWREFLTAEKGSDPGTGTAFDGTLHDATTQWQKRHDLEPDGIVGPKTWYTATSGVRTGSRGSAVQIAQRIGGLRGSAVDGVAGSVFASRWKQIQRWLGVEADAVIGPKTVAALIAKG
;
A
#
# COMPACT_ATOMS: atom_id res chain seq x y z
N MET A 1 14.95 -10.55 34.61
CA MET A 1 14.69 -10.76 33.16
C MET A 1 13.21 -11.03 33.01
N THR A 2 12.60 -10.65 31.89
CA THR A 2 11.16 -10.90 31.69
C THR A 2 10.92 -12.27 31.05
N THR A 3 9.83 -12.92 31.48
CA THR A 3 9.35 -14.20 30.94
C THR A 3 7.95 -14.02 30.34
N MET A 4 7.59 -14.82 29.33
CA MET A 4 6.27 -14.81 28.70
C MET A 4 5.85 -16.24 28.33
N ARG A 5 4.56 -16.57 28.50
CA ARG A 5 4.00 -17.86 28.03
C ARG A 5 3.53 -17.77 26.57
N PHE A 6 3.87 -18.79 25.78
CA PHE A 6 3.37 -18.98 24.41
C PHE A 6 3.31 -20.47 24.07
N GLY A 7 2.21 -20.94 23.46
CA GLY A 7 2.06 -22.36 23.10
C GLY A 7 2.24 -23.34 24.27
N GLY A 8 1.75 -22.97 25.47
CA GLY A 8 1.85 -23.77 26.69
C GLY A 8 3.18 -23.67 27.45
N ARG A 9 4.24 -23.13 26.84
CA ARG A 9 5.60 -23.04 27.43
C ARG A 9 5.95 -21.61 27.83
N THR A 10 6.88 -21.47 28.77
CA THR A 10 7.44 -20.19 29.21
C THR A 10 8.78 -19.94 28.53
N PHE A 11 9.00 -18.72 28.04
CA PHE A 11 10.24 -18.32 27.40
C PHE A 11 10.81 -17.06 28.07
N SER A 12 12.13 -16.91 28.00
CA SER A 12 12.83 -15.69 28.37
C SER A 12 12.95 -14.74 27.18
N ASN A 13 12.89 -13.44 27.43
CA ASN A 13 13.02 -12.44 26.38
C ASN A 13 14.39 -12.52 25.69
N GLY A 14 14.39 -12.70 24.37
CA GLY A 14 15.60 -12.89 23.57
C GLY A 14 16.05 -14.36 23.42
N ASP A 15 15.39 -15.29 24.10
CA ASP A 15 15.75 -16.73 24.09
C ASP A 15 14.60 -17.57 23.51
N LEU A 16 14.14 -17.19 22.31
CA LEU A 16 13.09 -17.93 21.58
C LEU A 16 13.69 -19.01 20.68
N PRO A 17 13.30 -20.30 20.84
CA PRO A 17 13.78 -21.35 19.96
C PRO A 17 13.22 -21.19 18.54
N SER A 18 13.97 -21.64 17.54
CA SER A 18 13.53 -21.64 16.13
C SER A 18 12.17 -22.33 15.93
N ALA A 19 11.86 -23.34 16.74
CA ALA A 19 10.59 -24.06 16.74
C ALA A 19 9.35 -23.17 17.01
N VAL A 20 9.50 -21.99 17.63
CA VAL A 20 8.40 -21.03 17.83
C VAL A 20 8.47 -19.83 16.90
N LEU A 21 9.46 -19.78 16.01
CA LEU A 21 9.64 -18.74 15.02
C LEU A 21 9.15 -19.19 13.64
N SER A 22 8.84 -18.23 12.79
CA SER A 22 8.52 -18.45 11.37
C SER A 22 9.07 -17.29 10.56
N GLU A 23 9.56 -17.61 9.36
CA GLU A 23 10.04 -16.62 8.41
C GLU A 23 8.89 -15.75 7.91
N LEU A 24 9.20 -14.47 7.71
CA LEU A 24 8.29 -13.49 7.10
C LEU A 24 8.30 -13.61 5.58
N SER A 25 7.21 -13.15 4.97
CA SER A 25 7.12 -12.92 3.54
C SER A 25 7.39 -11.46 3.21
N PRO A 26 7.86 -11.14 1.99
CA PRO A 26 8.46 -12.07 1.04
C PRO A 26 9.82 -12.59 1.54
N ARG A 27 10.03 -13.91 1.43
CA ARG A 27 11.21 -14.59 1.99
C ARG A 27 12.50 -14.03 1.39
N GLY A 28 13.49 -13.80 2.24
CA GLY A 28 14.80 -13.30 1.81
C GLY A 28 14.84 -11.87 1.28
N VAL A 29 13.77 -11.08 1.43
CA VAL A 29 13.71 -9.69 0.91
C VAL A 29 13.65 -8.64 2.02
N HIS A 30 14.20 -8.94 3.19
CA HIS A 30 14.19 -8.05 4.35
C HIS A 30 15.56 -7.40 4.59
N GLY A 31 15.65 -6.52 5.58
CA GLY A 31 16.83 -5.70 5.85
C GLY A 31 16.88 -4.45 4.98
N THR A 32 17.89 -3.61 5.23
CA THR A 32 18.16 -2.40 4.42
C THR A 32 18.70 -2.73 3.03
N SER A 33 19.37 -3.88 2.88
CA SER A 33 19.86 -4.41 1.60
C SER A 33 18.81 -5.21 0.84
N GLY A 34 17.65 -5.51 1.45
CA GLY A 34 16.61 -6.34 0.85
C GLY A 34 17.03 -7.80 0.58
N ARG A 35 17.99 -8.34 1.34
CA ARG A 35 18.51 -9.71 1.17
C ARG A 35 18.54 -10.54 2.46
N SER A 36 17.92 -10.05 3.52
CA SER A 36 17.91 -10.70 4.84
C SER A 36 16.67 -11.58 5.02
N ARG A 37 16.80 -12.59 5.88
CA ARG A 37 15.70 -13.44 6.33
C ARG A 37 15.22 -12.94 7.69
N ALA A 38 13.96 -12.55 7.76
CA ALA A 38 13.35 -12.04 8.98
C ALA A 38 12.46 -13.11 9.59
N TYR A 39 12.55 -13.30 10.91
CA TYR A 39 11.69 -14.23 11.63
C TYR A 39 10.93 -13.51 12.74
N LEU A 40 9.75 -14.02 13.05
CA LEU A 40 8.95 -13.60 14.20
C LEU A 40 8.35 -14.82 14.88
N ARG A 41 7.82 -14.63 16.09
CA ARG A 41 6.98 -15.63 16.74
C ARG A 41 5.87 -16.06 15.77
N LYS A 42 5.58 -17.36 15.73
CA LYS A 42 4.72 -17.98 14.70
C LYS A 42 3.36 -17.27 14.51
N ASP A 43 2.72 -16.82 15.57
CA ASP A 43 1.46 -16.07 15.51
C ASP A 43 1.65 -14.67 14.91
N ALA A 44 2.65 -13.92 15.36
CA ALA A 44 3.02 -12.63 14.81
C ALA A 44 3.41 -12.74 13.32
N ALA A 45 4.24 -13.72 12.95
CA ALA A 45 4.61 -13.98 11.55
C ALA A 45 3.38 -14.26 10.68
N ARG A 46 2.44 -15.10 11.17
CA ARG A 46 1.18 -15.35 10.47
C ARG A 46 0.35 -14.08 10.30
N SER A 47 0.26 -13.25 11.35
CA SER A 47 -0.44 -11.96 11.26
C SER A 47 0.23 -11.04 10.24
N TRP A 48 1.54 -10.80 10.37
CA TRP A 48 2.32 -9.96 9.45
C TRP A 48 2.08 -10.36 8.00
N ASN A 49 2.23 -11.65 7.70
CA ASN A 49 2.07 -12.17 6.35
C ASN A 49 0.64 -11.98 5.81
N ARG A 50 -0.41 -12.05 6.64
CA ARG A 50 -1.78 -11.69 6.22
C ARG A 50 -1.89 -10.19 5.97
N ALA A 51 -1.38 -9.38 6.89
CA ALA A 51 -1.49 -7.93 6.86
C ALA A 51 -0.80 -7.33 5.63
N ILE A 52 0.45 -7.72 5.33
CA ILE A 52 1.19 -7.18 4.18
C ILE A 52 0.58 -7.59 2.84
N ARG A 53 -0.08 -8.76 2.75
CA ARG A 53 -0.83 -9.14 1.55
C ARG A 53 -2.01 -8.21 1.32
N GLN A 54 -2.75 -7.86 2.37
CA GLN A 54 -3.85 -6.91 2.25
C GLN A 54 -3.33 -5.50 1.93
N VAL A 55 -2.27 -5.05 2.60
CA VAL A 55 -1.61 -3.77 2.27
C VAL A 55 -1.23 -3.72 0.80
N ARG A 56 -0.53 -4.73 0.27
CA ARG A 56 -0.19 -4.80 -1.16
C ARG A 56 -1.43 -4.73 -2.04
N SER A 57 -2.48 -5.47 -1.69
CA SER A 57 -3.70 -5.55 -2.50
C SER A 57 -4.51 -4.25 -2.55
N GLU A 58 -4.52 -3.47 -1.47
CA GLU A 58 -5.33 -2.25 -1.34
C GLU A 58 -4.56 -0.98 -1.71
N THR A 59 -3.27 -0.97 -1.39
CA THR A 59 -2.44 0.24 -1.50
C THR A 59 -1.37 0.15 -2.58
N GLY A 60 -1.09 -1.06 -3.08
CA GLY A 60 0.04 -1.33 -3.98
C GLY A 60 1.41 -1.26 -3.30
N LEU A 61 1.47 -1.15 -1.96
CA LEU A 61 2.72 -1.08 -1.22
C LEU A 61 3.27 -2.47 -0.90
N ASP A 62 4.49 -2.74 -1.34
CA ASP A 62 5.26 -3.93 -0.96
C ASP A 62 6.08 -3.63 0.30
N LEU A 63 5.59 -4.04 1.47
CA LEU A 63 6.27 -3.78 2.75
C LEU A 63 7.36 -4.82 3.04
N THR A 64 8.52 -4.34 3.48
CA THR A 64 9.63 -5.12 4.02
C THR A 64 10.03 -4.56 5.38
N VAL A 65 10.81 -5.32 6.15
CA VAL A 65 11.22 -4.94 7.51
C VAL A 65 12.74 -4.87 7.61
N ARG A 66 13.26 -3.96 8.42
CA ARG A 66 14.68 -3.83 8.79
C ARG A 66 15.01 -4.29 10.20
N GLY A 67 13.99 -4.57 11.01
CA GLY A 67 14.11 -5.12 12.35
C GLY A 67 13.00 -6.13 12.60
N TRP A 68 13.32 -7.22 13.30
CA TRP A 68 12.42 -8.36 13.56
C TRP A 68 12.85 -9.06 14.85
N ASN A 69 12.62 -10.37 15.03
CA ASN A 69 13.12 -11.07 16.22
C ASN A 69 14.61 -10.80 16.47
N ARG A 70 14.97 -10.58 17.73
CA ARG A 70 16.35 -10.34 18.14
C ARG A 70 16.69 -11.22 19.33
N SER A 71 17.76 -11.99 19.21
CA SER A 71 18.28 -12.79 20.31
C SER A 71 18.80 -11.91 21.44
N ARG A 72 18.98 -12.51 22.61
CA ARG A 72 19.63 -11.84 23.73
C ARG A 72 21.02 -11.33 23.38
N ALA A 73 21.85 -12.17 22.77
CA ALA A 73 23.22 -11.84 22.40
C ALA A 73 23.26 -10.64 21.44
N GLU A 74 22.40 -10.63 20.42
CA GLU A 74 22.27 -9.48 19.53
C GLU A 74 21.81 -8.22 20.29
N GLN A 75 20.84 -8.33 21.21
CA GLN A 75 20.39 -7.19 22.01
C GLN A 75 21.49 -6.65 22.93
N GLU A 76 22.37 -7.51 23.46
CA GLU A 76 23.57 -7.11 24.22
C GLU A 76 24.53 -6.33 23.33
N LEU A 77 24.80 -6.77 22.09
CA LEU A 77 25.63 -6.03 21.14
C LEU A 77 25.08 -4.63 20.88
N PHE A 78 23.78 -4.49 20.56
CA PHE A 78 23.15 -3.18 20.34
C PHE A 78 23.17 -2.30 21.59
N PHE A 79 22.98 -2.90 22.77
CA PHE A 79 23.01 -2.17 24.03
C PHE A 79 24.42 -1.64 24.31
N PHE A 80 25.45 -2.48 24.26
CA PHE A 80 26.82 -2.07 24.58
C PHE A 80 27.49 -1.18 23.52
N GLN A 81 27.03 -1.20 22.27
CA GLN A 81 27.42 -0.21 21.27
C GLN A 81 27.03 1.23 21.67
N ARG A 82 25.95 1.38 22.44
CA ARG A 82 25.34 2.69 22.75
C ARG A 82 25.42 3.07 24.21
N TYR A 83 25.63 2.10 25.11
CA TYR A 83 25.65 2.28 26.55
C TYR A 83 26.99 1.84 27.11
N ARG A 84 27.65 2.75 27.84
CA ARG A 84 28.93 2.47 28.50
C ARG A 84 28.76 2.39 30.01
N ARG A 85 29.42 1.42 30.63
CA ARG A 85 29.40 1.20 32.08
C ARG A 85 29.92 2.45 32.79
N GLY A 86 29.16 2.96 33.75
CA GLY A 86 29.53 4.12 34.56
C GLY A 86 29.64 5.46 33.83
N ALA A 87 29.37 5.52 32.51
CA ALA A 87 29.49 6.75 31.75
C ALA A 87 28.39 7.77 32.10
N SER A 88 28.75 9.06 32.12
CA SER A 88 27.78 10.14 32.05
C SER A 88 27.12 10.15 30.67
N SER A 89 25.79 10.32 30.64
CA SER A 89 25.02 10.27 29.41
C SER A 89 24.65 11.69 28.94
N PRO A 90 25.10 12.16 27.76
CA PRO A 90 24.63 13.44 27.18
C PRO A 90 23.11 13.44 26.93
N PHE A 91 22.49 12.25 26.79
CA PHE A 91 21.05 12.09 26.59
C PHE A 91 20.24 12.01 27.89
N ARG A 92 20.90 12.11 29.06
CA ARG A 92 20.29 11.81 30.39
C ARG A 92 19.58 10.45 30.48
N ASP A 93 20.00 9.48 29.66
CA ASP A 93 19.42 8.13 29.60
C ASP A 93 20.36 7.14 30.31
N TYR A 94 19.91 6.65 31.45
CA TYR A 94 20.63 5.71 32.30
C TYR A 94 19.84 4.43 32.47
N ARG A 95 20.54 3.29 32.40
CA ARG A 95 19.93 1.97 32.50
C ARG A 95 20.72 1.06 33.40
N PHE A 96 20.02 0.14 34.07
CA PHE A 96 20.64 -0.88 34.90
C PHE A 96 20.58 -2.23 34.19
N TYR A 97 21.74 -2.88 34.05
CA TYR A 97 21.84 -4.22 33.50
C TYR A 97 22.73 -5.07 34.42
N ARG A 98 22.19 -6.20 34.90
CA ARG A 98 22.85 -7.11 35.86
C ARG A 98 23.44 -6.36 37.08
N GLY A 99 22.67 -5.42 37.64
CA GLY A 99 23.06 -4.62 38.80
C GLY A 99 24.03 -3.46 38.50
N VAL A 100 24.48 -3.30 37.26
CA VAL A 100 25.45 -2.26 36.87
C VAL A 100 24.76 -1.12 36.13
N LYS A 101 25.12 0.14 36.47
CA LYS A 101 24.63 1.35 35.79
C LYS A 101 25.40 1.60 34.48
N TYR A 102 24.66 1.87 33.42
CA TYR A 102 25.18 2.28 32.12
C TYR A 102 24.55 3.59 31.68
N GLY A 103 25.35 4.50 31.13
CA GLY A 103 24.88 5.72 30.48
C GLY A 103 24.92 5.59 28.96
N ARG A 104 23.89 6.08 28.27
CA ARG A 104 23.89 6.16 26.80
C ARG A 104 24.92 7.18 26.34
N VAL A 105 25.80 6.78 25.43
CA VAL A 105 26.86 7.63 24.88
C VAL A 105 26.68 7.94 23.39
N SER A 106 25.84 7.18 22.67
CA SER A 106 25.63 7.36 21.23
C SER A 106 24.34 6.70 20.74
N GLY A 107 23.98 6.93 19.47
CA GLY A 107 22.89 6.26 18.75
C GLY A 107 21.52 6.50 19.39
N ALA A 108 20.46 5.81 18.95
CA ALA A 108 19.11 5.85 19.55
C ALA A 108 19.02 5.01 20.84
N ALA A 109 18.03 5.28 21.70
CA ALA A 109 17.84 4.52 22.94
C ALA A 109 17.64 3.02 22.64
N ALA A 110 18.30 2.14 23.39
CA ALA A 110 18.24 0.69 23.16
C ALA A 110 17.71 -0.01 24.42
N ALA A 111 16.69 -0.87 24.26
CA ALA A 111 16.13 -1.67 25.35
C ALA A 111 17.21 -2.44 26.14
N VAL A 112 17.05 -2.51 27.46
CA VAL A 112 17.91 -3.35 28.30
C VAL A 112 17.75 -4.81 27.84
N PRO A 113 18.85 -5.59 27.70
CA PRO A 113 18.75 -6.99 27.31
C PRO A 113 17.80 -7.76 28.24
N GLY A 114 16.79 -8.40 27.64
CA GLY A 114 15.73 -9.09 28.36
C GLY A 114 14.42 -8.29 28.55
N PHE A 115 14.28 -7.13 27.92
CA PHE A 115 13.08 -6.27 27.98
C PHE A 115 12.63 -5.74 26.59
N SER A 116 13.12 -6.31 25.49
CA SER A 116 12.88 -5.81 24.13
C SER A 116 11.67 -6.49 23.48
N ASN A 117 10.76 -5.76 22.84
CA ASN A 117 9.67 -6.39 22.07
C ASN A 117 10.17 -7.24 20.90
N HIS A 118 11.35 -6.92 20.33
CA HIS A 118 12.04 -7.77 19.36
C HIS A 118 12.51 -9.09 19.99
N GLY A 119 12.88 -9.08 21.27
CA GLY A 119 13.22 -10.29 22.04
C GLY A 119 12.05 -11.26 22.20
N TRP A 120 10.81 -10.78 22.06
CA TRP A 120 9.62 -11.62 22.03
C TRP A 120 9.23 -12.11 20.62
N GLY A 121 9.98 -11.70 19.59
CA GLY A 121 9.61 -11.97 18.20
C GLY A 121 8.25 -11.35 17.84
N LEU A 122 7.87 -10.26 18.50
CA LEU A 122 6.59 -9.58 18.35
C LEU A 122 6.69 -8.23 17.63
N ALA A 123 7.89 -7.66 17.56
CA ALA A 123 8.12 -6.36 16.95
C ALA A 123 8.69 -6.47 15.55
N VAL A 124 8.29 -5.51 14.71
CA VAL A 124 8.90 -5.23 13.42
C VAL A 124 9.28 -3.76 13.33
N ASP A 125 10.39 -3.49 12.66
CA ASP A 125 10.73 -2.16 12.18
C ASP A 125 10.51 -2.13 10.68
N VAL A 126 9.46 -1.45 10.21
CA VAL A 126 9.08 -1.42 8.80
C VAL A 126 9.98 -0.47 8.01
N ASN A 127 10.40 -0.89 6.82
CA ASN A 127 11.14 -0.01 5.90
C ASN A 127 10.24 1.14 5.39
N ASP A 128 10.86 2.31 5.22
CA ASP A 128 10.25 3.50 4.60
C ASP A 128 8.99 4.03 5.31
N PHE A 129 8.92 3.89 6.63
CA PHE A 129 7.82 4.39 7.46
C PHE A 129 8.09 5.78 8.09
N GLY A 130 9.08 6.51 7.57
CA GLY A 130 9.47 7.85 8.03
C GLY A 130 10.72 7.87 8.92
N GLY A 131 11.24 9.06 9.17
CA GLY A 131 12.29 9.35 10.14
C GLY A 131 11.79 9.43 11.59
N VAL A 132 12.68 9.68 12.54
CA VAL A 132 12.32 9.82 13.97
C VAL A 132 11.22 10.88 14.12
N GLY A 133 10.11 10.54 14.75
CA GLY A 133 8.95 11.42 14.97
C GLY A 133 8.03 11.63 13.75
N GLU A 134 8.39 11.12 12.56
CA GLU A 134 7.68 11.38 11.31
C GLU A 134 6.46 10.44 11.10
N PHE A 135 5.46 10.51 12.00
CA PHE A 135 4.26 9.66 11.90
C PHE A 135 3.34 9.99 10.72
N GLY A 136 3.53 11.16 10.09
CA GLY A 136 2.76 11.63 8.92
C GLY A 136 3.24 11.07 7.58
N ASN A 137 4.27 10.21 7.57
CA ASN A 137 4.81 9.63 6.35
C ASN A 137 3.71 9.00 5.47
N ALA A 138 3.67 9.36 4.19
CA ALA A 138 2.56 9.00 3.30
C ALA A 138 2.38 7.48 3.12
N ARG A 139 3.48 6.72 3.11
CA ARG A 139 3.46 5.25 2.98
C ARG A 139 2.87 4.62 4.23
N ARG A 140 3.30 5.11 5.40
CA ARG A 140 2.77 4.70 6.70
C ARG A 140 1.29 5.01 6.85
N VAL A 141 0.86 6.23 6.56
CA VAL A 141 -0.54 6.68 6.66
C VAL A 141 -1.48 5.79 5.84
N LYS A 142 -1.02 5.29 4.67
CA LYS A 142 -1.77 4.35 3.84
C LYS A 142 -1.79 2.93 4.42
N ALA A 143 -0.67 2.43 4.93
CA ALA A 143 -0.54 1.03 5.35
C ALA A 143 -1.06 0.76 6.77
N TYR A 144 -0.82 1.68 7.72
CA TYR A 144 -1.08 1.44 9.14
C TYR A 144 -2.55 1.14 9.48
N PRO A 145 -3.57 1.82 8.90
CA PRO A 145 -4.96 1.48 9.16
C PRO A 145 -5.28 0.00 8.89
N ILE A 146 -4.65 -0.60 7.87
CA ILE A 146 -4.78 -2.02 7.55
C ILE A 146 -4.01 -2.85 8.58
N LEU A 147 -2.73 -2.55 8.83
CA LEU A 147 -1.88 -3.27 9.79
C LEU A 147 -2.54 -3.35 11.19
N LYS A 148 -3.20 -2.27 11.62
CA LYS A 148 -3.95 -2.19 12.88
C LYS A 148 -5.07 -3.24 12.99
N THR A 149 -5.75 -3.56 11.88
CA THR A 149 -6.83 -4.59 11.90
C THR A 149 -6.28 -6.00 12.14
N TYR A 150 -5.00 -6.21 11.84
CA TYR A 150 -4.27 -7.46 12.08
C TYR A 150 -3.51 -7.44 13.41
N GLY A 151 -3.81 -6.52 14.32
CA GLY A 151 -3.22 -6.47 15.65
C GLY A 151 -1.83 -5.84 15.73
N TRP A 152 -1.37 -5.14 14.69
CA TRP A 152 -0.12 -4.38 14.75
C TRP A 152 -0.36 -3.00 15.36
N THR A 153 0.26 -2.75 16.51
CA THR A 153 0.07 -1.53 17.29
C THR A 153 1.25 -0.58 17.13
N GLU A 154 0.97 0.73 17.14
CA GLU A 154 1.98 1.79 17.11
C GLU A 154 2.29 2.37 18.51
N THR A 155 1.67 1.85 19.58
CA THR A 155 1.77 2.41 20.94
C THR A 155 3.21 2.57 21.38
N GLU A 156 4.01 1.51 21.25
CA GLU A 156 5.43 1.53 21.61
C GLU A 156 6.23 2.43 20.67
N GLY A 157 5.99 2.36 19.36
CA GLY A 157 6.65 3.24 18.39
C GLY A 157 6.40 4.72 18.69
N ARG A 158 5.17 5.10 19.06
CA ARG A 158 4.85 6.47 19.50
C ARG A 158 5.58 6.87 20.77
N ARG A 159 5.65 5.97 21.76
CA ARG A 159 6.35 6.22 23.03
C ARG A 159 7.83 6.53 22.84
N VAL A 160 8.47 5.99 21.80
CA VAL A 160 9.89 6.20 21.50
C VAL A 160 10.16 7.04 20.24
N SER A 161 9.12 7.65 19.66
CA SER A 161 9.20 8.44 18.42
C SER A 161 9.75 7.66 17.21
N GLU A 162 9.45 6.37 17.11
CA GLU A 162 9.85 5.48 16.03
C GLU A 162 8.63 5.04 15.19
N PRO A 163 8.28 5.77 14.10
CA PRO A 163 7.07 5.50 13.33
C PRO A 163 7.07 4.15 12.59
N TRP A 164 8.25 3.56 12.39
CA TRP A 164 8.43 2.22 11.82
C TRP A 164 8.20 1.07 12.81
N HIS A 165 8.26 1.35 14.12
CA HIS A 165 8.25 0.31 15.15
C HIS A 165 6.82 -0.10 15.47
N LEU A 166 6.45 -1.33 15.09
CA LEU A 166 5.13 -1.89 15.34
C LEU A 166 5.24 -3.16 16.18
N VAL A 167 4.35 -3.32 17.15
CA VAL A 167 4.30 -4.48 18.04
C VAL A 167 3.00 -5.23 17.83
N TYR A 168 3.09 -6.53 17.59
CA TYR A 168 1.94 -7.41 17.47
C TYR A 168 1.30 -7.67 18.83
N ASP A 169 0.03 -7.30 18.94
CA ASP A 169 -0.85 -7.65 20.04
C ASP A 169 -1.89 -8.69 19.55
N PRO A 170 -1.80 -9.95 20.00
CA PRO A 170 -2.74 -11.00 19.61
C PRO A 170 -4.19 -10.75 20.06
N ALA A 171 -4.43 -9.88 21.06
CA ALA A 171 -5.78 -9.51 21.49
C ALA A 171 -6.38 -8.44 20.56
N ALA A 172 -5.55 -7.63 19.91
CA ALA A 172 -5.97 -6.62 18.92
C ALA A 172 -6.13 -7.20 17.50
N ASP A 173 -5.69 -8.43 17.25
CA ASP A 173 -5.80 -9.10 15.94
C ASP A 173 -7.24 -9.54 15.66
N ARG A 174 -8.02 -8.66 15.05
CA ARG A 174 -9.42 -8.91 14.65
C ARG A 174 -9.55 -9.93 13.52
N ALA A 175 -8.42 -10.32 12.90
CA ALA A 175 -8.35 -11.34 11.87
C ALA A 175 -7.82 -12.69 12.42
N LYS A 176 -7.69 -12.85 13.73
CA LYS A 176 -7.23 -14.07 14.40
C LYS A 176 -8.39 -15.05 14.59
N GLY A 177 -8.15 -16.33 14.30
CA GLY A 177 -9.03 -17.42 14.73
C GLY A 177 -9.76 -18.17 13.62
N GLY A 178 -9.04 -18.72 12.63
CA GLY A 178 -9.29 -20.05 12.02
C GLY A 178 -10.66 -20.41 11.43
N GLY A 179 -11.74 -19.64 11.62
CA GLY A 179 -12.95 -19.78 10.83
C GLY A 179 -12.54 -19.62 9.38
N LYS A 180 -13.00 -20.55 8.51
CA LYS A 180 -12.82 -20.49 7.04
C LYS A 180 -12.74 -19.02 6.68
N PRO A 181 -11.64 -18.55 6.06
CA PRO A 181 -11.44 -17.13 5.84
C PRO A 181 -12.79 -16.60 5.42
N ARG A 182 -13.40 -15.71 6.21
CA ARG A 182 -14.47 -14.92 5.63
C ARG A 182 -13.72 -14.28 4.50
N VAL A 183 -13.90 -14.81 3.30
CA VAL A 183 -13.40 -14.24 2.08
C VAL A 183 -14.15 -12.93 2.10
N THR A 184 -13.57 -11.92 2.75
CA THR A 184 -13.92 -10.54 2.55
C THR A 184 -13.61 -10.44 1.07
N LYS A 185 -14.67 -10.59 0.26
CA LYS A 185 -14.58 -10.59 -1.19
C LYS A 185 -13.64 -9.45 -1.51
N ALA A 186 -12.50 -9.75 -2.13
CA ALA A 186 -11.44 -8.78 -2.34
C ALA A 186 -12.09 -7.48 -2.83
N PRO A 187 -11.74 -6.32 -2.25
CA PRO A 187 -12.58 -5.13 -2.26
C PRO A 187 -13.05 -4.84 -3.68
N ARG A 188 -14.36 -4.67 -3.82
CA ARG A 188 -15.04 -4.35 -5.07
C ARG A 188 -15.43 -2.89 -5.04
N ARG A 189 -15.28 -2.19 -6.16
CA ARG A 189 -15.67 -0.79 -6.26
C ARG A 189 -16.41 -0.53 -7.55
N LYS A 190 -17.55 0.14 -7.47
CA LYS A 190 -18.28 0.60 -8.65
C LYS A 190 -17.48 1.74 -9.32
N PRO A 191 -17.30 1.72 -10.65
CA PRO A 191 -16.70 2.85 -11.36
C PRO A 191 -17.60 4.09 -11.29
N THR A 192 -17.00 5.26 -11.44
CA THR A 192 -17.73 6.52 -11.66
C THR A 192 -18.29 6.50 -13.08
N ARG A 193 -19.57 6.86 -13.23
CA ARG A 193 -20.18 7.01 -14.55
C ARG A 193 -19.58 8.24 -15.25
N PRO A 194 -18.93 8.10 -16.42
CA PRO A 194 -18.46 9.24 -17.17
C PRO A 194 -19.67 10.01 -17.72
N PRO A 195 -19.56 11.34 -17.86
CA PRO A 195 -20.67 12.14 -18.33
C PRO A 195 -20.84 12.06 -19.84
N THR A 196 -22.02 12.37 -20.36
CA THR A 196 -22.21 12.60 -21.80
C THR A 196 -21.76 14.00 -22.18
N ILE A 197 -20.85 14.14 -23.14
CA ILE A 197 -20.50 15.43 -23.76
C ILE A 197 -20.88 15.43 -25.24
N LYS A 198 -21.34 16.58 -25.71
CA LYS A 198 -21.82 16.85 -27.07
C LYS A 198 -21.77 18.35 -27.34
N ARG A 199 -22.17 18.78 -28.54
CA ARG A 199 -22.29 20.21 -28.88
C ARG A 199 -23.03 21.00 -27.79
N ARG A 200 -22.49 22.18 -27.46
CA ARG A 200 -22.97 23.06 -26.37
C ARG A 200 -22.83 22.49 -24.94
N SER A 201 -22.11 21.39 -24.74
CA SER A 201 -21.83 20.86 -23.40
C SER A 201 -21.07 21.89 -22.55
N ARG A 202 -21.53 22.06 -21.29
CA ARG A 202 -20.88 22.94 -20.30
C ARG A 202 -19.75 22.23 -19.53
N GLN A 203 -19.48 20.97 -19.82
CA GLN A 203 -18.50 20.15 -19.09
C GLN A 203 -17.08 20.37 -19.62
N ARG A 204 -16.57 21.59 -19.47
CA ARG A 204 -15.31 22.05 -20.10
C ARG A 204 -14.11 21.16 -19.84
N ALA A 205 -13.95 20.64 -18.61
CA ALA A 205 -12.84 19.73 -18.29
C ALA A 205 -12.90 18.41 -19.05
N TRP A 206 -14.10 17.85 -19.27
CA TRP A 206 -14.27 16.62 -20.05
C TRP A 206 -14.15 16.87 -21.55
N VAL A 207 -14.60 18.03 -22.03
CA VAL A 207 -14.40 18.45 -23.42
C VAL A 207 -12.91 18.61 -23.74
N ALA A 208 -12.16 19.28 -22.87
CA ALA A 208 -10.71 19.44 -23.03
C ALA A 208 -9.99 18.08 -23.01
N LEU A 209 -10.35 17.19 -22.07
CA LEU A 209 -9.76 15.86 -21.98
C LEU A 209 -10.06 14.99 -23.21
N TRP A 210 -11.28 15.07 -23.75
CA TRP A 210 -11.63 14.35 -24.99
C TRP A 210 -10.84 14.87 -26.19
N ARG A 211 -10.70 16.19 -26.29
CA ARG A 211 -9.91 16.83 -27.33
C ARG A 211 -8.45 16.40 -27.27
N GLU A 212 -7.84 16.42 -26.08
CA GLU A 212 -6.47 15.94 -25.86
C GLU A 212 -6.31 14.45 -26.22
N PHE A 213 -7.31 13.63 -25.91
CA PHE A 213 -7.37 12.24 -26.35
C PHE A 213 -7.36 12.13 -27.87
N LEU A 214 -8.27 12.82 -28.57
CA LEU A 214 -8.32 12.80 -30.02
C LEU A 214 -7.07 13.40 -30.68
N THR A 215 -6.41 14.39 -30.10
CA THR A 215 -5.13 14.92 -30.62
C THR A 215 -4.03 13.87 -30.58
N ALA A 216 -4.05 12.95 -29.61
CA ALA A 216 -3.09 11.85 -29.54
C ALA A 216 -3.41 10.69 -30.50
N GLU A 217 -4.64 10.64 -31.03
CA GLU A 217 -5.08 9.62 -31.98
C GLU A 217 -4.62 9.95 -33.40
N LYS A 218 -3.94 9.00 -34.05
CA LYS A 218 -3.44 9.20 -35.42
C LYS A 218 -4.59 9.48 -36.39
N GLY A 219 -4.43 10.51 -37.22
CA GLY A 219 -5.41 10.87 -38.26
C GLY A 219 -6.67 11.54 -37.73
N SER A 220 -6.62 12.15 -36.55
CA SER A 220 -7.71 12.94 -35.98
C SER A 220 -7.32 14.41 -35.86
N ASP A 221 -8.18 15.32 -36.29
CA ASP A 221 -8.05 16.77 -36.08
C ASP A 221 -9.28 17.30 -35.32
N PRO A 222 -9.22 17.36 -33.98
CA PRO A 222 -10.32 17.86 -33.17
C PRO A 222 -10.35 19.40 -33.07
N GLY A 223 -9.44 20.11 -33.74
CA GLY A 223 -9.24 21.56 -33.62
C GLY A 223 -8.71 22.01 -32.25
N THR A 224 -8.58 23.33 -32.04
CA THR A 224 -7.95 23.93 -30.84
C THR A 224 -8.88 24.73 -29.91
N GLY A 225 -10.16 24.87 -30.24
CA GLY A 225 -11.17 25.55 -29.43
C GLY A 225 -11.43 24.93 -28.04
N THR A 226 -12.15 25.64 -27.18
CA THR A 226 -12.50 25.18 -25.81
C THR A 226 -13.92 24.63 -25.70
N ALA A 227 -14.70 24.70 -26.78
CA ALA A 227 -16.07 24.20 -26.86
C ALA A 227 -16.14 22.83 -27.51
N PHE A 228 -17.26 22.13 -27.36
CA PHE A 228 -17.58 21.01 -28.23
C PHE A 228 -18.21 21.60 -29.50
N ASP A 229 -17.35 22.02 -30.42
CA ASP A 229 -17.69 22.69 -31.68
C ASP A 229 -17.97 21.67 -32.81
N GLY A 230 -18.17 22.16 -34.04
CA GLY A 230 -18.39 21.28 -35.21
C GLY A 230 -17.19 20.41 -35.52
N THR A 231 -15.97 20.97 -35.45
CA THR A 231 -14.73 20.22 -35.70
C THR A 231 -14.54 19.07 -34.70
N LEU A 232 -14.73 19.31 -33.40
CA LEU A 232 -14.63 18.26 -32.39
C LEU A 232 -15.73 17.20 -32.55
N HIS A 233 -16.93 17.62 -32.97
CA HIS A 233 -18.02 16.70 -33.30
C HIS A 233 -17.63 15.77 -34.45
N ASP A 234 -17.13 16.31 -35.56
CA ASP A 234 -16.79 15.52 -36.75
C ASP A 234 -15.59 14.59 -36.49
N ALA A 235 -14.59 15.05 -35.74
CA ALA A 235 -13.49 14.20 -35.28
C ALA A 235 -13.98 13.05 -34.37
N THR A 236 -14.96 13.33 -33.50
CA THR A 236 -15.60 12.31 -32.66
C THR A 236 -16.34 11.28 -33.50
N THR A 237 -17.13 11.72 -34.48
CA THR A 237 -17.85 10.87 -35.44
C THR A 237 -16.90 9.94 -36.18
N GLN A 238 -15.78 10.46 -36.68
CA GLN A 238 -14.76 9.66 -37.37
C GLN A 238 -14.09 8.64 -36.45
N TRP A 239 -13.75 9.05 -35.22
CA TRP A 239 -13.19 8.13 -34.23
C TRP A 239 -14.17 7.01 -33.90
N GLN A 240 -15.44 7.33 -33.65
CA GLN A 240 -16.49 6.34 -33.41
C GLN A 240 -16.61 5.33 -34.55
N LYS A 241 -16.60 5.81 -35.81
CA LYS A 241 -16.64 4.94 -36.99
C LYS A 241 -15.44 3.98 -37.06
N ARG A 242 -14.23 4.43 -36.71
CA ARG A 242 -13.01 3.58 -36.68
C ARG A 242 -13.02 2.52 -35.57
N HIS A 243 -13.87 2.71 -34.56
CA HIS A 243 -13.98 1.84 -33.39
C HIS A 243 -15.30 1.06 -33.35
N ASP A 244 -15.99 0.97 -34.49
CA ASP A 244 -17.27 0.24 -34.65
C ASP A 244 -18.35 0.68 -33.66
N LEU A 245 -18.38 1.97 -33.35
CA LEU A 245 -19.42 2.61 -32.55
C LEU A 245 -20.42 3.33 -33.46
N GLU A 246 -21.61 3.60 -32.93
CA GLU A 246 -22.56 4.51 -33.58
C GLU A 246 -21.90 5.88 -33.77
N PRO A 247 -21.76 6.37 -35.02
CA PRO A 247 -21.02 7.60 -35.32
C PRO A 247 -21.92 8.83 -35.15
N ASP A 248 -22.37 9.07 -33.93
CA ASP A 248 -23.33 10.13 -33.58
C ASP A 248 -22.67 11.47 -33.14
N GLY A 249 -21.33 11.51 -33.07
CA GLY A 249 -20.57 12.68 -32.62
C GLY A 249 -20.77 13.02 -31.14
N ILE A 250 -21.35 12.09 -30.36
CA ILE A 250 -21.64 12.23 -28.93
C ILE A 250 -20.71 11.31 -28.13
N VAL A 251 -19.99 11.89 -27.17
CA VAL A 251 -19.13 11.10 -26.27
C VAL A 251 -19.96 10.66 -25.06
N GLY A 252 -20.65 9.54 -25.22
CA GLY A 252 -21.40 8.85 -24.17
C GLY A 252 -20.56 7.75 -23.48
N PRO A 253 -21.15 7.01 -22.52
CA PRO A 253 -20.45 5.95 -21.79
C PRO A 253 -19.74 4.93 -22.69
N LYS A 254 -20.36 4.50 -23.81
CA LYS A 254 -19.73 3.56 -24.75
C LYS A 254 -18.46 4.14 -25.38
N THR A 255 -18.50 5.39 -25.84
CA THR A 255 -17.35 6.11 -26.41
C THR A 255 -16.23 6.24 -25.37
N TRP A 256 -16.56 6.65 -24.14
CA TRP A 256 -15.58 6.77 -23.05
C TRP A 256 -14.93 5.45 -22.67
N TYR A 257 -15.70 4.38 -22.50
CA TYR A 257 -15.15 3.08 -22.12
C TYR A 257 -14.25 2.52 -23.22
N THR A 258 -14.66 2.68 -24.48
CA THR A 258 -13.85 2.26 -25.64
C THR A 258 -12.54 3.03 -25.73
N ALA A 259 -12.53 4.33 -25.43
CA ALA A 259 -11.32 5.17 -25.40
C ALA A 259 -10.32 4.77 -24.30
N THR A 260 -10.74 4.00 -23.30
CA THR A 260 -9.85 3.46 -22.27
C THR A 260 -9.30 2.08 -22.59
N SER A 261 -9.71 1.49 -23.72
CA SER A 261 -9.27 0.16 -24.13
C SER A 261 -7.75 0.11 -24.31
N GLY A 262 -7.11 -0.92 -23.76
CA GLY A 262 -5.66 -1.14 -23.82
C GLY A 262 -4.84 -0.43 -22.74
N VAL A 263 -5.46 0.43 -21.92
CA VAL A 263 -4.79 1.06 -20.77
C VAL A 263 -4.42 0.00 -19.73
N ARG A 264 -3.15 0.00 -19.32
CA ARG A 264 -2.58 -0.93 -18.34
C ARG A 264 -1.50 -0.23 -17.51
N THR A 265 -1.01 -0.88 -16.45
CA THR A 265 0.12 -0.35 -15.68
C THR A 265 1.30 0.01 -16.59
N GLY A 266 1.86 1.20 -16.41
CA GLY A 266 2.92 1.77 -17.25
C GLY A 266 2.44 2.62 -18.43
N SER A 267 1.17 2.52 -18.84
CA SER A 267 0.56 3.46 -19.80
C SER A 267 0.61 4.89 -19.29
N ARG A 268 0.66 5.85 -20.22
CA ARG A 268 0.61 7.29 -19.94
C ARG A 268 -0.30 8.02 -20.93
N GLY A 269 -0.80 9.19 -20.55
CA GLY A 269 -1.53 10.11 -21.43
C GLY A 269 -3.01 10.27 -21.08
N SER A 270 -3.75 10.95 -21.96
CA SER A 270 -5.16 11.32 -21.79
C SER A 270 -6.09 10.11 -21.62
N ALA A 271 -5.84 8.99 -22.32
CA ALA A 271 -6.58 7.74 -22.11
C ALA A 271 -6.48 7.23 -20.65
N VAL A 272 -5.31 7.39 -20.02
CA VAL A 272 -5.10 7.06 -18.61
C VAL A 272 -5.87 8.04 -17.72
N GLN A 273 -5.85 9.33 -18.02
CA GLN A 273 -6.61 10.33 -17.24
C GLN A 273 -8.12 10.06 -17.29
N ILE A 274 -8.66 9.68 -18.46
CA ILE A 274 -10.05 9.24 -18.62
C ILE A 274 -10.31 8.02 -17.71
N ALA A 275 -9.45 6.99 -17.79
CA ALA A 275 -9.57 5.79 -16.98
C ALA A 275 -9.42 6.06 -15.46
N GLN A 276 -8.59 7.02 -15.05
CA GLN A 276 -8.43 7.43 -13.65
C GLN A 276 -9.72 8.11 -13.14
N ARG A 277 -10.33 8.99 -13.93
CA ARG A 277 -11.60 9.64 -13.59
C ARG A 277 -12.76 8.64 -13.52
N ILE A 278 -12.87 7.74 -14.48
CA ILE A 278 -13.82 6.60 -14.45
C ILE A 278 -13.53 5.71 -13.23
N GLY A 279 -12.26 5.52 -12.89
CA GLY A 279 -11.82 4.85 -11.67
C GLY A 279 -12.25 5.57 -10.38
N GLY A 280 -12.74 6.81 -10.45
CA GLY A 280 -13.10 7.62 -9.30
C GLY A 280 -11.89 8.20 -8.56
N LEU A 281 -10.80 8.46 -9.29
CA LEU A 281 -9.69 9.29 -8.84
C LEU A 281 -10.00 10.77 -9.11
N ARG A 282 -9.40 11.67 -8.32
CA ARG A 282 -9.64 13.12 -8.35
C ARG A 282 -8.35 13.88 -8.00
N GLY A 283 -8.30 15.17 -8.34
CA GLY A 283 -7.18 16.04 -8.03
C GLY A 283 -5.87 15.51 -8.62
N SER A 284 -4.79 15.59 -7.83
CA SER A 284 -3.45 15.11 -8.23
C SER A 284 -3.36 13.61 -8.51
N ALA A 285 -4.37 12.81 -8.15
CA ALA A 285 -4.42 11.39 -8.50
C ALA A 285 -4.87 11.13 -9.94
N VAL A 286 -5.26 12.17 -10.68
CA VAL A 286 -5.51 12.12 -12.14
C VAL A 286 -4.28 12.71 -12.85
N ASP A 287 -3.17 11.99 -12.76
CA ASP A 287 -1.85 12.41 -13.25
C ASP A 287 -1.54 11.90 -14.68
N GLY A 288 -2.44 11.11 -15.27
CA GLY A 288 -2.21 10.50 -16.58
C GLY A 288 -1.15 9.42 -16.60
N VAL A 289 -0.76 8.87 -15.44
CA VAL A 289 0.19 7.77 -15.31
C VAL A 289 -0.50 6.55 -14.66
N ALA A 290 -0.45 5.41 -15.34
CA ALA A 290 -1.05 4.18 -14.85
C ALA A 290 -0.13 3.50 -13.83
N GLY A 291 0.01 4.10 -12.64
CA GLY A 291 0.82 3.60 -11.53
C GLY A 291 0.10 2.62 -10.60
N SER A 292 0.63 2.44 -9.39
CA SER A 292 0.08 1.51 -8.39
C SER A 292 -1.32 1.89 -7.91
N VAL A 293 -1.62 3.19 -7.79
CA VAL A 293 -2.96 3.70 -7.43
C VAL A 293 -3.99 3.34 -8.49
N PHE A 294 -3.64 3.53 -9.77
CA PHE A 294 -4.46 3.09 -10.90
C PHE A 294 -4.70 1.57 -10.84
N ALA A 295 -3.62 0.78 -10.66
CA ALA A 295 -3.71 -0.67 -10.67
C ALA A 295 -4.60 -1.20 -9.54
N SER A 296 -4.45 -0.69 -8.32
CA SER A 296 -5.32 -1.04 -7.19
C SER A 296 -6.79 -0.73 -7.51
N ARG A 297 -7.06 0.46 -8.05
CA ARG A 297 -8.43 0.89 -8.36
C ARG A 297 -9.09 0.01 -9.42
N TRP A 298 -8.38 -0.28 -10.51
CA TRP A 298 -8.93 -1.06 -11.61
C TRP A 298 -9.12 -2.53 -11.25
N LYS A 299 -8.26 -3.11 -10.41
CA LYS A 299 -8.52 -4.45 -9.85
C LYS A 299 -9.80 -4.49 -9.01
N GLN A 300 -10.11 -3.44 -8.25
CA GLN A 300 -11.37 -3.37 -7.49
C GLN A 300 -12.59 -3.26 -8.41
N ILE A 301 -12.48 -2.51 -9.50
CA ILE A 301 -13.54 -2.35 -10.50
C ILE A 301 -13.77 -3.64 -11.27
N GLN A 302 -12.70 -4.30 -11.73
CA GLN A 302 -12.80 -5.58 -12.43
C GLN A 302 -13.47 -6.66 -11.58
N ARG A 303 -13.15 -6.73 -10.28
CA ARG A 303 -13.87 -7.62 -9.36
C ARG A 303 -15.35 -7.25 -9.18
N TRP A 304 -15.70 -5.96 -9.27
CA TRP A 304 -17.09 -5.51 -9.26
C TRP A 304 -17.82 -5.88 -10.56
N LEU A 305 -17.13 -5.76 -11.70
CA LEU A 305 -17.61 -6.14 -13.02
C LEU A 305 -17.75 -7.67 -13.18
N GLY A 306 -17.00 -8.45 -12.42
CA GLY A 306 -16.96 -9.91 -12.53
C GLY A 306 -15.99 -10.41 -13.60
N VAL A 307 -14.98 -9.61 -13.96
CA VAL A 307 -13.90 -9.97 -14.88
C VAL A 307 -12.59 -10.18 -14.12
N GLU A 308 -11.56 -10.70 -14.80
CA GLU A 308 -10.23 -10.88 -14.22
C GLU A 308 -9.66 -9.55 -13.69
N ALA A 309 -9.06 -9.59 -12.50
CA ALA A 309 -8.55 -8.40 -11.79
C ALA A 309 -7.05 -8.20 -12.03
N ASP A 310 -6.70 -7.92 -13.28
CA ASP A 310 -5.32 -7.75 -13.79
C ASP A 310 -4.87 -6.29 -13.90
N ALA A 311 -5.77 -5.32 -13.69
CA ALA A 311 -5.57 -3.88 -13.96
C ALA A 311 -5.35 -3.52 -15.44
N VAL A 312 -5.77 -4.38 -16.37
CA VAL A 312 -5.78 -4.11 -17.80
C VAL A 312 -7.22 -3.81 -18.25
N ILE A 313 -7.42 -2.63 -18.82
CA ILE A 313 -8.71 -2.26 -19.41
C ILE A 313 -8.77 -2.85 -20.82
N GLY A 314 -8.82 -4.18 -20.92
CA GLY A 314 -8.95 -4.89 -22.19
C GLY A 314 -10.41 -4.99 -22.67
N PRO A 315 -10.64 -5.64 -23.83
CA PRO A 315 -11.97 -5.80 -24.43
C PRO A 315 -13.01 -6.39 -23.46
N LYS A 316 -12.64 -7.37 -22.64
CA LYS A 316 -13.54 -7.96 -21.61
C LYS A 316 -13.96 -6.93 -20.55
N THR A 317 -13.02 -6.10 -20.08
CA THR A 317 -13.30 -5.04 -19.11
C THR A 317 -14.22 -3.98 -19.73
N VAL A 318 -13.96 -3.56 -20.97
CA VAL A 318 -14.78 -2.58 -21.71
C VAL A 318 -16.20 -3.11 -21.94
N ALA A 319 -16.34 -4.35 -22.43
CA ALA A 319 -17.65 -4.97 -22.62
C ALA A 319 -18.46 -5.05 -21.32
N ALA A 320 -17.81 -5.42 -20.20
CA ALA A 320 -18.46 -5.48 -18.90
C ALA A 320 -18.86 -4.09 -18.36
N LEU A 321 -18.07 -3.04 -18.63
CA LEU A 321 -18.43 -1.66 -18.31
C LEU A 321 -19.66 -1.19 -19.09
N ILE A 322 -19.73 -1.50 -20.39
CA ILE A 322 -20.86 -1.15 -21.26
C ILE A 322 -22.12 -1.90 -20.80
N ALA A 323 -22.01 -3.20 -20.49
CA ALA A 323 -23.16 -4.00 -20.09
C ALA A 323 -23.76 -3.62 -18.72
N LYS A 324 -22.94 -3.03 -17.82
CA LYS A 324 -23.36 -2.66 -16.45
C LYS A 324 -23.58 -1.14 -16.25
N GLY A 325 -23.24 -0.32 -17.24
CA GLY A 325 -23.24 1.15 -17.17
C GLY A 325 -24.52 1.77 -17.73
#